data_AF-A0A6S7KB46-F1
#
_entry.id   AF-A0A6S7KB46-F1
#
_cell.length_a   1.000
_cell.length_b   1.000
_cell.length_c   1.000
_cell.angle_alpha   90.00
_cell.angle_beta   90.00
_cell.angle_gamma   90.00
#
_symmetry.space_group_name_H-M   'P 1'
#
loop_
_entity.id
_entity.type
_entity.pdbx_description
1 polymer ?
#
loop_
_entity_poly.entity_id
_entity_poly.type
_entity_poly.pdbx_seq_one_letter_code
_entity_poly.pdbx_strand_id
1 'polypeptide(L)'
;EGPHLKIYEATCGRLVTKERVFDNQRIHSIKLYDSNFGTRVIVCGGRIVSVLNVQNNESSSKIQAITEVSFSDWIWDICLLQGTTEDSQCVAVVTGHNAVWIWNFNENKMWQVSQCEEQCILYPFQLNEFCVYSKFKFLT
;
A
#
# COMPACT_ATOMS: atom_id res chain seq x y z
N GLU A 1 15.44 -7.04 7.01
CA GLU A 1 14.10 -6.43 7.17
C GLU A 1 14.14 -5.44 8.34
N GLY A 2 13.44 -4.30 8.24
CA GLY A 2 13.50 -3.21 9.24
C GLY A 2 12.69 -1.98 8.78
N PRO A 3 12.78 -0.85 9.50
CA PRO A 3 11.97 0.36 9.20
C PRO A 3 12.44 1.18 8.00
N HIS A 4 13.44 0.70 7.26
CA HIS A 4 14.13 1.48 6.23
C HIS A 4 13.79 0.98 4.83
N LEU A 5 13.42 1.90 3.95
CA LEU A 5 13.31 1.68 2.51
C LEU A 5 14.66 2.01 1.86
N LYS A 6 15.06 1.17 0.90
CA LYS A 6 16.32 1.32 0.16
C LYS A 6 16.02 1.28 -1.33
N ILE A 7 16.63 2.19 -2.08
CA ILE A 7 16.60 2.20 -3.54
C ILE A 7 17.98 1.84 -4.05
N TYR A 8 18.01 0.91 -4.98
CA TYR A 8 19.23 0.41 -5.60
C TYR A 8 19.21 0.70 -7.09
N GLU A 9 20.37 0.98 -7.64
CA GLU A 9 20.57 1.11 -9.07
C GLU A 9 20.55 -0.29 -9.70
N ALA A 10 19.63 -0.54 -10.64
CA ALA A 10 19.40 -1.88 -11.17
C ALA A 10 20.59 -2.47 -11.95
N THR A 11 21.42 -1.60 -12.56
CA THR A 11 22.54 -2.01 -13.41
C THR A 11 23.74 -2.53 -12.61
N CYS A 12 24.07 -1.89 -11.48
CA CYS A 12 25.26 -2.19 -10.70
C CYS A 12 24.97 -2.61 -9.24
N GLY A 13 23.71 -2.60 -8.82
CA GLY A 13 23.29 -2.92 -7.45
C GLY A 13 23.74 -1.90 -6.41
N ARG A 14 24.22 -0.73 -6.83
CA ARG A 14 24.68 0.32 -5.93
C ARG A 14 23.51 0.92 -5.16
N LEU A 15 23.70 1.14 -3.86
CA LEU A 15 22.72 1.85 -3.04
C LEU A 15 22.64 3.31 -3.49
N VAL A 16 21.47 3.73 -3.94
CA VAL A 16 21.20 5.12 -4.34
C VAL A 16 20.76 5.93 -3.13
N THR A 17 19.78 5.42 -2.39
CA THR A 17 19.29 6.06 -1.18
C THR A 17 18.76 5.05 -0.17
N LYS A 18 18.78 5.45 1.11
CA LYS A 18 18.23 4.71 2.24
C LYS A 18 17.51 5.69 3.14
N GLU A 19 16.21 5.54 3.27
CA GLU A 19 15.37 6.39 4.11
C GLU A 19 14.62 5.57 5.15
N ARG A 20 14.42 6.15 6.32
CA ARG A 20 13.59 5.55 7.37
C ARG A 20 12.14 5.93 7.08
N VAL A 21 11.30 4.94 6.79
CA VAL A 21 9.88 5.17 6.49
C VAL A 21 9.03 5.14 7.76
N PHE A 22 9.35 4.25 8.69
CA PHE A 22 8.62 4.13 9.95
C PHE A 22 9.56 4.27 11.14
N ASP A 23 9.08 4.87 12.23
CA ASP A 23 9.89 4.96 13.44
C ASP A 23 10.00 3.60 14.14
N ASN A 24 8.88 2.99 14.50
CA ASN A 24 8.87 1.80 15.37
C ASN A 24 8.22 0.57 14.72
N GLN A 25 8.05 0.57 13.39
CA GLN A 25 7.41 -0.54 12.67
C GLN A 25 8.33 -1.08 11.58
N ARG A 26 8.29 -2.40 11.41
CA ARG A 26 8.98 -3.05 10.29
C ARG A 26 8.10 -2.99 9.06
N ILE A 27 8.71 -2.70 7.91
CA ILE A 27 8.05 -2.80 6.62
C ILE A 27 7.80 -4.28 6.32
N HIS A 28 6.55 -4.65 6.02
CA HIS A 28 6.20 -6.01 5.58
C HIS A 28 5.61 -6.04 4.17
N SER A 29 5.12 -4.91 3.63
CA SER A 29 4.64 -4.82 2.25
C SER A 29 5.12 -3.54 1.59
N ILE A 30 5.53 -3.66 0.32
CA ILE A 30 5.96 -2.56 -0.54
C ILE A 30 5.26 -2.76 -1.89
N LYS A 31 4.52 -1.76 -2.36
CA LYS A 31 3.87 -1.77 -3.67
C LYS A 31 4.32 -0.55 -4.46
N LEU A 32 4.82 -0.78 -5.66
CA LEU A 32 5.23 0.26 -6.60
C LEU A 32 4.10 0.50 -7.58
N TYR A 33 3.88 1.76 -7.94
CA TYR A 33 2.99 2.11 -9.03
C TYR A 33 3.46 3.38 -9.72
N ASP A 34 3.34 3.38 -11.04
CA ASP A 34 3.63 4.54 -11.85
C ASP A 34 2.40 5.44 -11.89
N SER A 35 2.63 6.73 -11.64
CA SER A 35 1.63 7.77 -11.80
C SER A 35 2.14 8.79 -12.81
N ASN A 36 1.23 9.57 -13.39
CA ASN A 36 1.58 10.70 -14.27
C ASN A 36 2.50 11.73 -13.58
N PHE A 37 2.60 11.69 -12.24
CA PHE A 37 3.43 12.56 -11.41
C PHE A 37 4.75 11.92 -10.95
N GLY A 38 5.10 10.74 -11.49
CA GLY A 38 6.29 9.97 -11.11
C GLY A 38 5.97 8.64 -10.41
N THR A 39 7.01 7.94 -10.00
CA THR A 39 6.89 6.64 -9.32
C THR A 39 6.49 6.85 -7.86
N ARG A 40 5.36 6.25 -7.49
CA ARG A 40 4.88 6.25 -6.12
C ARG A 40 5.07 4.88 -5.49
N VAL A 41 5.31 4.89 -4.19
CA VAL A 41 5.49 3.68 -3.39
C VAL A 41 4.52 3.71 -2.24
N ILE A 42 3.73 2.66 -2.12
CA ILE A 42 2.96 2.40 -0.90
C ILE A 42 3.76 1.43 -0.06
N VAL A 43 4.01 1.81 1.19
CA VAL A 43 4.74 1.01 2.17
C VAL A 43 3.82 0.73 3.34
N CYS A 44 3.75 -0.52 3.77
CA CYS A 44 2.96 -0.94 4.93
C CYS A 44 3.84 -1.53 6.02
N GLY A 45 3.53 -1.15 7.26
CA GLY A 45 4.24 -1.58 8.46
C GLY A 45 3.31 -1.66 9.67
N GLY A 46 3.01 -2.87 10.12
CA GLY A 46 2.14 -3.09 11.29
C GLY A 46 0.73 -2.61 10.99
N ARG A 47 0.33 -1.46 11.55
CA ARG A 47 -0.98 -0.82 11.32
C ARG A 47 -0.91 0.46 10.47
N ILE A 48 0.26 0.77 9.92
CA ILE A 48 0.52 2.05 9.25
C ILE A 48 0.71 1.82 7.75
N VAL A 49 0.08 2.66 6.94
CA VAL A 49 0.33 2.77 5.50
C VAL A 49 0.90 4.15 5.22
N SER A 50 2.03 4.19 4.51
CA SER A 50 2.66 5.42 4.05
C SER A 50 2.74 5.43 2.53
N VAL A 51 2.32 6.54 1.93
CA VAL A 51 2.44 6.80 0.50
C VAL A 51 3.63 7.71 0.29
N LEU A 52 4.59 7.25 -0.48
CA LEU A 52 5.85 7.92 -0.76
C LEU A 52 5.93 8.29 -2.24
N ASN A 53 6.51 9.46 -2.52
CA ASN A 53 6.93 9.83 -3.86
C ASN A 53 8.43 9.58 -4.01
N VAL A 54 8.82 8.95 -5.11
CA VAL A 54 10.24 8.80 -5.48
C VAL A 54 10.54 9.83 -6.56
N GLN A 55 11.27 10.86 -6.17
CA GLN A 55 11.79 11.85 -7.12
C GLN A 55 13.17 11.39 -7.56
N ASN A 56 13.32 11.18 -8.87
CA ASN A 56 14.61 10.86 -9.45
C ASN A 56 15.17 12.11 -10.15
N ASN A 57 16.16 12.75 -9.55
CA ASN A 57 16.94 13.79 -10.20
C ASN A 57 18.24 13.19 -10.75
N GLU A 58 18.83 13.81 -11.77
CA GLU A 58 20.04 13.33 -12.47
C GLU A 58 21.20 12.95 -11.55
N SER A 59 21.28 13.53 -10.35
CA SER A 59 22.34 13.29 -9.36
C SER A 59 21.90 12.57 -8.08
N SER A 60 20.60 12.47 -7.79
CA SER A 60 20.11 11.80 -6.57
C SER A 60 18.64 11.42 -6.66
N SER A 61 18.30 10.25 -6.11
CA SER A 61 16.91 9.86 -5.87
C SER A 61 16.53 10.20 -4.43
N LYS A 62 15.44 10.95 -4.25
CA LYS A 62 14.89 11.32 -2.94
C LYS A 62 13.54 10.64 -2.74
N ILE A 63 13.33 10.12 -1.53
CA ILE A 63 12.04 9.58 -1.12
C ILE A 63 11.37 10.63 -0.23
N GLN A 64 10.14 11.00 -0.55
CA GLN A 64 9.35 11.95 0.24
C GLN A 64 8.02 11.33 0.62
N ALA A 65 7.65 11.36 1.89
CA ALA A 65 6.32 10.97 2.32
C ALA A 65 5.29 12.02 1.85
N ILE A 66 4.26 11.54 1.15
CA ILE A 66 3.11 12.34 0.71
C ILE A 66 2.08 12.36 1.84
N THR A 67 1.71 11.18 2.33
CA THR A 67 0.70 11.01 3.36
C THR A 67 0.89 9.69 4.08
N GLU A 68 0.41 9.64 5.31
CA GLU A 68 0.46 8.47 6.17
C GLU A 68 -0.88 8.33 6.90
N VAL A 69 -1.36 7.09 7.03
CA VAL A 69 -2.55 6.77 7.80
C VAL A 69 -2.30 5.55 8.69
N SER A 70 -2.88 5.58 9.88
CA SER A 70 -2.92 4.43 10.78
C SER A 70 -4.30 3.81 10.78
N PHE A 71 -4.34 2.49 10.68
CA PHE A 71 -5.52 1.67 10.87
C PHE A 71 -5.66 1.30 12.35
N SER A 72 -6.86 0.89 12.75
CA SER A 72 -7.14 0.40 14.11
C SER A 72 -6.48 -0.94 14.41
N ASP A 73 -6.01 -1.63 13.37
CA ASP A 73 -5.58 -3.02 13.43
C ASP A 73 -4.40 -3.30 12.50
N TRP A 74 -3.77 -4.47 12.68
CA TRP A 74 -2.64 -4.91 11.86
C TRP A 74 -3.07 -5.13 10.42
N ILE A 75 -2.23 -4.72 9.49
CA ILE A 75 -2.46 -4.83 8.06
C ILE A 75 -1.80 -6.11 7.58
N TRP A 76 -2.58 -6.97 6.93
CA TRP A 76 -2.06 -8.17 6.29
C TRP A 76 -1.56 -7.86 4.89
N ASP A 77 -2.41 -7.23 4.09
CA ASP A 77 -2.09 -6.91 2.71
C ASP A 77 -2.77 -5.62 2.25
N ILE A 78 -2.23 -5.06 1.18
CA ILE A 78 -2.70 -3.86 0.52
C ILE A 78 -2.72 -4.08 -0.99
N CYS A 79 -3.77 -3.60 -1.64
CA CYS A 79 -3.91 -3.63 -3.08
C CYS A 79 -4.27 -2.24 -3.58
N LEU A 80 -3.58 -1.76 -4.61
CA LEU A 80 -3.97 -0.53 -5.29
C LEU A 80 -5.21 -0.83 -6.14
N LEU A 81 -6.26 -0.04 -5.95
CA LEU A 81 -7.46 -0.12 -6.79
C LEU A 81 -7.21 0.74 -8.02
N GLN A 82 -7.05 0.08 -9.18
CA GLN A 82 -7.06 0.77 -10.46
C GLN A 82 -8.51 1.19 -10.74
N GLY A 83 -8.81 2.48 -10.60
CA GLY A 83 -10.10 3.01 -11.00
C GLY A 83 -10.28 3.03 -12.52
N THR A 84 -11.53 3.10 -12.97
CA THR A 84 -11.90 3.40 -14.36
C THR A 84 -11.62 4.86 -14.73
N THR A 85 -11.37 5.71 -13.73
CA THR A 85 -10.92 7.10 -13.88
C THR A 85 -9.49 7.23 -13.35
N GLU A 86 -8.63 7.90 -14.13
CA GLU A 86 -7.19 8.08 -13.87
C GLU A 86 -6.87 8.75 -12.51
N ASP A 87 -7.87 9.37 -11.87
CA ASP A 87 -7.74 10.10 -10.61
C ASP A 87 -8.07 9.28 -9.35
N SER A 88 -8.59 8.06 -9.49
CA SER A 88 -9.02 7.25 -8.35
C SER A 88 -7.84 6.55 -7.69
N GLN A 89 -7.10 7.31 -6.90
CA GLN A 89 -5.95 6.88 -6.11
C GLN A 89 -6.39 6.24 -4.79
N CYS A 90 -7.05 5.09 -4.93
CA CYS A 90 -7.59 4.32 -3.82
C CYS A 90 -6.76 3.07 -3.56
N VAL A 91 -6.63 2.69 -2.30
CA VAL A 91 -6.06 1.41 -1.89
C VAL A 91 -7.06 0.62 -1.07
N ALA A 92 -7.16 -0.67 -1.36
CA ALA A 92 -7.84 -1.63 -0.53
C ALA A 92 -6.85 -2.18 0.52
N VAL A 93 -7.24 -2.13 1.79
CA VAL A 93 -6.41 -2.59 2.92
C VAL A 93 -7.13 -3.70 3.65
N VAL A 94 -6.47 -4.84 3.81
CA VAL A 94 -6.99 -5.99 4.55
C VAL A 94 -6.36 -6.03 5.93
N THR A 95 -7.19 -6.07 6.97
CA THR A 95 -6.76 -6.00 8.37
C THR A 95 -6.90 -7.34 9.11
N GLY A 96 -6.21 -7.43 10.26
CA GLY A 96 -6.17 -8.51 11.26
C GLY A 96 -7.50 -9.18 11.55
N HIS A 97 -8.50 -8.36 11.85
CA HIS A 97 -9.86 -8.74 12.23
C HIS A 97 -10.79 -8.81 11.01
N ASN A 98 -10.24 -9.18 9.86
CA ASN A 98 -11.02 -9.54 8.67
C ASN A 98 -11.88 -8.40 8.14
N ALA A 99 -11.44 -7.16 8.36
CA ALA A 99 -12.05 -5.97 7.78
C ALA A 99 -11.26 -5.52 6.55
N VAL A 100 -12.01 -5.14 5.51
CA VAL A 100 -11.50 -4.54 4.29
C VAL A 100 -11.87 -3.07 4.29
N TRP A 101 -10.85 -2.23 4.13
CA TRP A 101 -10.97 -0.79 4.07
C TRP A 101 -10.60 -0.29 2.69
N ILE A 102 -11.28 0.75 2.22
CA ILE A 102 -10.80 1.56 1.11
C ILE A 102 -10.28 2.86 1.69
N TRP A 103 -9.07 3.24 1.29
CA TRP A 103 -8.49 4.53 1.59
C TRP A 103 -8.17 5.26 0.29
N ASN A 104 -8.82 6.41 0.10
CA ASN A 104 -8.44 7.41 -0.89
C ASN A 104 -7.39 8.32 -0.25
N PHE A 105 -6.14 8.16 -0.67
CA PHE A 105 -5.03 8.88 -0.05
C PHE A 105 -4.86 10.32 -0.56
N ASN A 106 -5.56 10.72 -1.64
CA ASN A 106 -5.61 12.12 -2.09
C ASN A 106 -6.56 12.96 -1.23
N GLU A 107 -7.77 12.43 -0.99
CA GLU A 107 -8.77 13.10 -0.14
C GLU A 107 -8.56 12.82 1.35
N ASN A 108 -7.63 11.92 1.67
CA ASN A 108 -7.41 11.36 2.98
C ASN A 108 -8.71 10.83 3.63
N LYS A 109 -9.56 10.19 2.82
CA LYS A 109 -10.81 9.58 3.27
C LYS A 109 -10.67 8.08 3.29
N MET A 110 -11.12 7.47 4.36
CA MET A 110 -11.17 6.02 4.51
C MET A 110 -12.58 5.58 4.90
N TRP A 111 -13.00 4.43 4.40
CA TRP A 111 -14.25 3.80 4.79
C TRP A 111 -14.10 2.29 4.77
N GLN A 112 -14.75 1.63 5.72
CA GLN A 112 -14.82 0.18 5.79
C GLN A 112 -15.84 -0.30 4.76
N VAL A 113 -15.44 -1.26 3.93
CA VAL A 113 -16.31 -1.81 2.87
C VAL A 113 -16.93 -3.13 3.29
N SER A 114 -16.21 -3.91 4.10
CA SER A 114 -16.67 -5.20 4.58
C SER A 114 -15.96 -5.56 5.87
N GLN A 115 -16.63 -6.31 6.73
CA GLN A 115 -16.05 -6.96 7.90
C GLN A 115 -16.70 -8.33 8.02
N CYS A 116 -15.87 -9.36 8.10
CA CYS A 116 -16.35 -10.71 8.33
C CYS A 116 -16.35 -10.99 9.84
N GLU A 117 -17.48 -11.46 10.39
CA GLU A 117 -17.59 -11.85 11.80
C GLU A 117 -16.91 -13.20 12.10
N GLU A 118 -16.55 -13.96 11.07
CA GLU A 118 -15.86 -15.26 11.17
C GLU A 118 -14.33 -15.06 11.26
N GLN A 119 -13.65 -15.79 12.16
CA GLN A 119 -12.24 -15.60 12.51
C GLN A 119 -11.18 -16.03 11.46
N CYS A 120 -11.57 -16.40 10.23
CA CYS A 120 -10.66 -17.07 9.29
C CYS A 120 -10.70 -16.49 7.86
N ILE A 121 -9.73 -15.63 7.47
CA ILE A 121 -9.49 -15.29 6.04
C ILE A 121 -8.53 -16.27 5.34
N LEU A 122 -7.81 -17.11 6.09
CA LEU A 122 -6.78 -17.96 5.46
C LEU A 122 -7.36 -19.00 4.51
N TYR A 123 -8.57 -19.49 4.77
CA TYR A 123 -9.24 -20.44 3.87
C TYR A 123 -9.84 -19.78 2.61
N PRO A 124 -10.46 -18.59 2.68
CA PRO A 124 -10.88 -17.90 1.48
C PRO A 124 -9.73 -17.21 0.73
N PHE A 125 -8.57 -16.88 1.28
CA PHE A 125 -7.57 -16.13 0.49
C PHE A 125 -7.03 -16.90 -0.74
N GLN A 126 -6.90 -18.23 -0.65
CA GLN A 126 -6.46 -19.08 -1.78
C GLN A 126 -7.59 -19.55 -2.72
N LEU A 127 -8.84 -19.54 -2.28
CA LEU A 127 -10.02 -19.92 -3.10
C LEU A 127 -10.86 -18.71 -3.55
N ASN A 128 -10.74 -17.58 -2.87
CA ASN A 128 -11.47 -16.33 -3.04
C ASN A 128 -10.56 -15.14 -3.41
N GLU A 129 -9.38 -15.37 -4.00
CA GLU A 129 -8.87 -14.41 -4.97
C GLU A 129 -10.02 -14.03 -5.91
N PHE A 130 -10.84 -14.99 -6.33
CA PHE A 130 -12.05 -14.76 -7.11
C PHE A 130 -13.27 -14.19 -6.37
N CYS A 131 -13.46 -14.31 -5.04
CA CYS A 131 -14.71 -13.85 -4.41
C CYS A 131 -14.59 -12.41 -3.87
N VAL A 132 -13.40 -12.02 -3.39
CA VAL A 132 -13.10 -10.61 -3.12
C VAL A 132 -12.92 -9.87 -4.44
N TYR A 133 -12.21 -10.43 -5.44
CA TYR A 133 -12.16 -9.81 -6.77
C TYR A 133 -13.51 -9.83 -7.50
N SER A 134 -14.35 -10.87 -7.41
CA SER A 134 -15.62 -10.87 -8.15
C SER A 134 -16.62 -9.87 -7.59
N LYS A 135 -16.73 -9.71 -6.26
CA LYS A 135 -17.57 -8.64 -5.69
C LYS A 135 -17.10 -7.24 -6.12
N PHE A 136 -15.81 -7.04 -6.37
CA PHE A 136 -15.29 -5.78 -6.92
C PHE A 136 -15.44 -5.68 -8.46
N LYS A 137 -15.40 -6.79 -9.20
CA LYS A 137 -15.60 -6.83 -10.67
C LYS A 137 -17.07 -6.61 -11.09
N PHE A 138 -18.02 -6.73 -10.16
CA PHE A 138 -19.44 -6.43 -10.38
C PHE A 138 -19.85 -5.00 -9.97
N LEU A 139 -18.91 -4.17 -9.50
CA LEU A 139 -19.15 -2.75 -9.18
C LEU A 139 -18.45 -1.78 -10.17
N THR A 140 -17.92 -2.30 -11.28
CA THR A 140 -17.43 -1.53 -12.43
C THR A 140 -18.44 -1.52 -13.56
#